data_AF-A0A512AAD8-F1
#
_entry.id   AF-A0A512AAD8-F1
#
_cell.length_a   1.000
_cell.length_b   1.000
_cell.length_c   1.000
_cell.angle_alpha   90.00
_cell.angle_beta   90.00
_cell.angle_gamma   90.00
#
_symmetry.space_group_name_H-M   'P 1'
#
loop_
_entity.id
_entity.type
_entity.pdbx_description
1 polymer ?
#
loop_
_entity_poly.entity_id
_entity_poly.type
_entity_poly.pdbx_seq_one_letter_code
_entity_poly.pdbx_strand_id
1 'polypeptide(L)'
;MFYFSSKGEFLFSFDSFRKEDFEKQRSQARASFDADFWLGIARKIAAAKIGNQLNLLQAFDENALLDQEDVKRFRDGLVHIEQARSIAEIMGIEGRLAKSYFYLLNLLVIDGFHFSGRSRRPALDKFNTLLNFGYSILYSCFMGLIRKNGLSLGFGVMHQPHDHHAVLASDLMEEWRPVIVDDTVLGLVNRQEILEEHFVEKEDGIFLTPEGIEIFSRAMRERILEIHHYVELDKNRYTFLYAADQQIKSLIRSFEALDPAEYVSSYTGGGKDGLL
;
A
#
# COMPACT_ATOMS: atom_id res chain seq x y z
N MET A 1 -27.99 -8.22 -5.56
CA MET A 1 -27.60 -7.89 -4.18
C MET A 1 -28.16 -8.96 -3.29
N PHE A 2 -27.50 -9.34 -2.22
CA PHE A 2 -28.12 -10.14 -1.16
C PHE A 2 -27.57 -9.65 0.18
N TYR A 3 -28.40 -9.40 1.17
CA TYR A 3 -28.04 -8.82 2.46
C TYR A 3 -29.14 -9.30 3.41
N PHE A 4 -28.90 -10.01 4.51
CA PHE A 4 -30.03 -10.35 5.39
C PHE A 4 -29.64 -10.43 6.84
N SER A 5 -30.40 -9.85 7.74
CA SER A 5 -30.46 -10.32 9.12
C SER A 5 -31.96 -10.48 9.42
N SER A 6 -32.53 -10.74 10.60
CA SER A 6 -32.08 -10.64 11.99
C SER A 6 -32.11 -11.97 12.74
N LYS A 7 -32.50 -13.11 12.14
CA LYS A 7 -32.19 -14.49 12.57
C LYS A 7 -32.11 -15.52 11.42
N GLY A 8 -31.85 -15.04 10.20
CA GLY A 8 -31.60 -15.85 9.00
C GLY A 8 -30.50 -15.23 8.14
N GLU A 9 -29.35 -14.98 8.77
CA GLU A 9 -28.40 -13.94 8.36
C GLU A 9 -27.63 -14.25 7.06
N PHE A 10 -27.77 -13.38 6.06
CA PHE A 10 -26.66 -13.00 5.18
C PHE A 10 -26.20 -11.60 5.62
N LEU A 11 -25.72 -10.64 4.81
CA LEU A 11 -25.71 -9.20 5.18
C LEU A 11 -24.89 -8.34 4.22
N PHE A 12 -24.22 -8.87 3.19
CA PHE A 12 -24.13 -8.14 1.94
C PHE A 12 -23.60 -8.90 0.73
N SER A 13 -24.01 -8.43 -0.45
CA SER A 13 -23.45 -8.65 -1.78
C SER A 13 -24.18 -7.73 -2.75
N PHE A 14 -23.57 -7.26 -3.83
CA PHE A 14 -24.16 -7.21 -5.18
C PHE A 14 -23.04 -7.64 -6.10
N ASP A 15 -23.34 -8.59 -6.98
CA ASP A 15 -22.35 -9.23 -7.84
C ASP A 15 -22.92 -9.43 -9.24
N SER A 16 -22.05 -9.39 -10.25
CA SER A 16 -22.38 -9.67 -11.65
C SER A 16 -22.33 -11.15 -12.00
N PHE A 17 -21.76 -11.99 -11.12
CA PHE A 17 -21.66 -13.45 -11.29
C PHE A 17 -21.08 -13.88 -12.65
N ARG A 18 -20.01 -13.23 -13.08
CA ARG A 18 -19.35 -13.55 -14.36
C ARG A 18 -18.67 -14.90 -14.26
N LYS A 19 -18.89 -15.78 -15.23
CA LYS A 19 -18.28 -17.12 -15.26
C LYS A 19 -16.76 -17.04 -15.19
N GLU A 20 -16.18 -16.05 -15.86
CA GLU A 20 -14.75 -15.79 -15.95
C GLU A 20 -14.12 -15.48 -14.58
N ASP A 21 -14.89 -14.92 -13.63
CA ASP A 21 -14.39 -14.61 -12.29
C ASP A 21 -14.11 -15.90 -11.51
N PHE A 22 -14.96 -16.93 -11.65
CA PHE A 22 -14.76 -18.22 -10.99
C PHE A 22 -13.53 -18.96 -11.53
N GLU A 23 -13.24 -18.89 -12.83
CA GLU A 23 -12.04 -19.51 -13.42
C GLU A 23 -10.76 -18.84 -12.91
N LYS A 24 -10.75 -17.50 -12.79
CA LYS A 24 -9.63 -16.76 -12.22
C LYS A 24 -9.43 -17.08 -10.74
N GLN A 25 -10.51 -17.20 -9.96
CA GLN A 25 -10.44 -17.60 -8.55
C GLN A 25 -9.90 -19.03 -8.40
N ARG A 26 -10.24 -19.93 -9.32
CA ARG A 26 -9.68 -21.28 -9.34
C ARG A 26 -8.18 -21.26 -9.62
N SER A 27 -7.72 -20.44 -10.56
CA SER A 27 -6.30 -20.24 -10.86
C SER A 27 -5.55 -19.64 -9.66
N GLN A 28 -6.12 -18.59 -9.05
CA GLN A 28 -5.60 -17.97 -7.82
C GLN A 28 -5.50 -18.98 -6.66
N ALA A 29 -6.54 -19.78 -6.42
CA ALA A 29 -6.52 -20.80 -5.37
C ALA A 29 -5.47 -21.88 -5.65
N ARG A 30 -5.31 -22.30 -6.90
CA ARG A 30 -4.25 -23.26 -7.28
C ARG A 30 -2.86 -22.67 -7.00
N ALA A 31 -2.62 -21.43 -7.41
CA ALA A 31 -1.39 -20.73 -7.13
C ALA A 31 -1.17 -20.57 -5.61
N SER A 32 -2.22 -20.38 -4.79
CA SER A 32 -2.18 -20.35 -3.30
C SER A 32 -1.56 -21.56 -2.63
N PHE A 33 -1.47 -22.69 -3.32
CA PHE A 33 -0.81 -23.88 -2.78
C PHE A 33 0.64 -24.05 -3.25
N ASP A 34 1.14 -23.17 -4.12
CA ASP A 34 2.54 -23.16 -4.55
C ASP A 34 3.33 -22.15 -3.71
N ALA A 35 4.07 -22.69 -2.73
CA ALA A 35 4.81 -21.88 -1.76
C ALA A 35 5.96 -21.09 -2.40
N ASP A 36 6.63 -21.66 -3.40
CA ASP A 36 7.77 -21.03 -4.06
C ASP A 36 7.30 -19.87 -4.96
N PHE A 37 6.19 -20.08 -5.68
CA PHE A 37 5.52 -19.02 -6.43
C PHE A 37 5.12 -17.84 -5.52
N TRP A 38 4.42 -18.12 -4.41
CA TRP A 38 4.00 -17.06 -3.50
C TRP A 38 5.14 -16.34 -2.80
N LEU A 39 6.21 -17.07 -2.46
CA LEU A 39 7.42 -16.46 -1.96
C LEU A 39 7.99 -15.47 -3.00
N GLY A 40 8.02 -15.84 -4.28
CA GLY A 40 8.44 -14.96 -5.37
C GLY A 40 7.59 -13.67 -5.47
N ILE A 41 6.27 -13.78 -5.39
CA ILE A 41 5.37 -12.61 -5.39
C ILE A 41 5.59 -11.75 -4.13
N ALA A 42 5.71 -12.38 -2.95
CA ALA A 42 5.95 -11.68 -1.69
C ALA A 42 7.26 -10.88 -1.72
N ARG A 43 8.34 -11.42 -2.30
CA ARG A 43 9.60 -10.70 -2.49
C ARG A 43 9.40 -9.46 -3.35
N LYS A 44 8.67 -9.57 -4.47
CA LYS A 44 8.39 -8.43 -5.37
C LYS A 44 7.60 -7.33 -4.67
N ILE A 45 6.53 -7.67 -3.95
CA ILE A 45 5.73 -6.70 -3.19
C ILE A 45 6.58 -6.01 -2.12
N ALA A 46 7.33 -6.78 -1.32
CA ALA A 46 8.15 -6.25 -0.25
C ALA A 46 9.28 -5.35 -0.78
N ALA A 47 9.95 -5.75 -1.87
CA ALA A 47 11.00 -4.96 -2.51
C ALA A 47 10.46 -3.63 -3.04
N ALA A 48 9.31 -3.65 -3.73
CA ALA A 48 8.67 -2.44 -4.23
C ALA A 48 8.26 -1.49 -3.10
N LYS A 49 7.67 -2.01 -2.02
CA LYS A 49 7.37 -1.22 -0.81
C LYS A 49 8.62 -0.53 -0.26
N ILE A 50 9.69 -1.29 -0.01
CA ILE A 50 10.93 -0.76 0.59
C ILE A 50 11.59 0.26 -0.35
N GLY A 51 11.63 -0.02 -1.64
CA GLY A 51 12.17 0.89 -2.65
C GLY A 51 11.39 2.20 -2.72
N ASN A 52 10.05 2.13 -2.78
CA ASN A 52 9.20 3.32 -2.81
C ASN A 52 9.27 4.12 -1.50
N GLN A 53 9.41 3.45 -0.35
CA GLN A 53 9.65 4.11 0.94
C GLN A 53 10.98 4.87 0.95
N LEU A 54 12.06 4.26 0.48
CA LEU A 54 13.35 4.93 0.37
C LEU A 54 13.29 6.13 -0.60
N ASN A 55 12.68 5.94 -1.76
CA ASN A 55 12.50 7.01 -2.75
C ASN A 55 11.74 8.20 -2.15
N LEU A 56 10.67 7.95 -1.39
CA LEU A 56 9.90 9.00 -0.73
C LEU A 56 10.75 9.75 0.29
N LEU A 57 11.45 9.04 1.18
CA LEU A 57 12.30 9.67 2.19
C LEU A 57 13.36 10.56 1.53
N GLN A 58 14.01 10.07 0.47
CA GLN A 58 15.01 10.85 -0.26
C GLN A 58 14.41 12.07 -0.99
N ALA A 59 13.19 11.96 -1.51
CA ALA A 59 12.52 13.06 -2.20
C ALA A 59 12.17 14.23 -1.27
N PHE A 60 11.89 13.95 0.00
CA PHE A 60 11.54 14.96 1.01
C PHE A 60 12.72 15.39 1.90
N ASP A 61 13.90 14.79 1.74
CA ASP A 61 15.08 15.12 2.54
C ASP A 61 15.84 16.35 2.02
N GLU A 62 15.22 17.52 2.12
CA GLU A 62 15.82 18.78 1.66
C GLU A 62 17.05 19.20 2.49
N ASN A 63 17.13 18.76 3.74
CA ASN A 63 18.15 19.19 4.72
C ASN A 63 19.25 18.15 4.97
N ALA A 64 19.31 17.08 4.18
CA ALA A 64 20.25 15.97 4.35
C ALA A 64 20.22 15.38 5.77
N LEU A 65 19.00 15.20 6.30
CA LEU A 65 18.72 14.56 7.58
C LEU A 65 18.96 13.04 7.52
N LEU A 66 18.84 12.43 6.32
CA LEU A 66 19.18 11.03 6.13
C LEU A 66 20.67 10.89 5.89
N ASP A 67 21.31 10.07 6.72
CA ASP A 67 22.72 9.73 6.53
C ASP A 67 22.92 8.56 5.55
N GLN A 68 24.18 8.30 5.21
CA GLN A 68 24.52 7.18 4.30
C GLN A 68 24.18 5.81 4.89
N GLU A 69 24.19 5.67 6.21
CA GLU A 69 23.87 4.40 6.88
C GLU A 69 22.37 4.12 6.84
N ASP A 70 21.53 5.15 6.93
CA ASP A 70 20.09 5.04 6.74
C ASP A 70 19.76 4.56 5.32
N VAL A 71 20.32 5.20 4.29
CA VAL A 71 20.13 4.76 2.89
C VAL A 71 20.64 3.33 2.69
N LYS A 72 21.83 3.02 3.24
CA LYS A 72 22.42 1.68 3.18
C LYS A 72 21.53 0.64 3.85
N ARG A 73 20.89 0.95 4.98
CA ARG A 73 19.97 0.03 5.68
C ARG A 73 18.82 -0.43 4.79
N PHE A 74 18.22 0.47 4.01
CA PHE A 74 17.14 0.12 3.08
C PHE A 74 17.67 -0.69 1.89
N ARG A 75 18.83 -0.32 1.33
CA ARG A 75 19.47 -1.07 0.23
C ARG A 75 19.86 -2.50 0.64
N ASP A 76 20.49 -2.66 1.80
CA ASP A 76 20.80 -3.97 2.38
C ASP A 76 19.50 -4.75 2.64
N GLY A 77 18.43 -4.06 3.07
CA GLY A 77 17.09 -4.61 3.19
C GLY A 77 16.57 -5.24 1.89
N LEU A 78 16.71 -4.54 0.76
CA LEU A 78 16.30 -5.05 -0.57
C LEU A 78 17.07 -6.33 -0.95
N VAL A 79 18.39 -6.35 -0.73
CA VAL A 79 19.22 -7.55 -0.97
C VAL A 79 18.76 -8.73 -0.11
N HIS A 80 18.46 -8.48 1.17
CA HIS A 80 17.97 -9.53 2.06
C HIS A 80 16.58 -10.04 1.67
N ILE A 81 15.69 -9.18 1.16
CA ILE A 81 14.37 -9.60 0.64
C ILE A 81 14.54 -10.54 -0.54
N GLU A 82 15.42 -10.22 -1.48
CA GLU A 82 15.68 -11.06 -2.65
C GLU A 82 16.14 -12.48 -2.25
N GLN A 83 16.93 -12.57 -1.19
CA GLN A 83 17.51 -13.82 -0.68
C GLN A 83 16.61 -14.56 0.32
N ALA A 84 15.52 -13.95 0.78
CA ALA A 84 14.67 -14.49 1.85
C ALA A 84 14.01 -15.81 1.43
N ARG A 85 14.12 -16.84 2.26
CA ARG A 85 13.69 -18.21 1.96
C ARG A 85 12.29 -18.54 2.47
N SER A 86 11.63 -17.60 3.12
CA SER A 86 10.26 -17.76 3.59
C SER A 86 9.54 -16.41 3.74
N ILE A 87 8.21 -16.46 3.73
CA ILE A 87 7.36 -15.29 4.01
C ILE A 87 7.65 -14.75 5.42
N ALA A 88 7.94 -15.61 6.39
CA ALA A 88 8.28 -15.19 7.76
C ALA A 88 9.57 -14.36 7.81
N GLU A 89 10.58 -14.72 7.03
CA GLU A 89 11.80 -13.92 6.90
C GLU A 89 11.53 -12.55 6.27
N ILE A 90 10.72 -12.51 5.20
CA ILE A 90 10.28 -11.25 4.56
C ILE A 90 9.58 -10.34 5.57
N MET A 91 8.61 -10.86 6.32
CA MET A 91 7.89 -10.10 7.35
C MET A 91 8.84 -9.61 8.46
N GLY A 92 9.83 -10.41 8.84
CA GLY A 92 10.84 -10.02 9.82
C GLY A 92 11.72 -8.86 9.34
N ILE A 93 12.11 -8.86 8.07
CA ILE A 93 12.88 -7.76 7.44
C ILE A 93 12.00 -6.51 7.35
N GLU A 94 10.78 -6.65 6.82
CA GLU A 94 9.81 -5.56 6.67
C GLU A 94 9.49 -4.89 8.01
N GLY A 95 9.25 -5.67 9.07
CA GLY A 95 8.97 -5.11 10.40
C GLY A 95 10.12 -4.30 10.99
N ARG A 96 11.39 -4.64 10.70
CA ARG A 96 12.56 -3.84 11.12
C ARG A 96 12.69 -2.55 10.32
N LEU A 97 12.53 -2.65 9.00
CA LEU A 97 12.60 -1.49 8.11
C LEU A 97 11.44 -0.53 8.33
N ALA A 98 10.24 -1.03 8.62
CA ALA A 98 9.07 -0.20 8.94
C ALA A 98 9.32 0.72 10.15
N LYS A 99 9.98 0.21 11.21
CA LYS A 99 10.37 1.05 12.36
C LYS A 99 11.33 2.17 11.95
N SER A 100 12.32 1.84 11.11
CA SER A 100 13.28 2.82 10.60
C SER A 100 12.59 3.86 9.69
N TYR A 101 11.72 3.39 8.81
CA TYR A 101 10.94 4.24 7.90
C TYR A 101 10.10 5.26 8.65
N PHE A 102 9.28 4.83 9.62
CA PHE A 102 8.44 5.76 10.36
C PHE A 102 9.23 6.70 11.27
N TYR A 103 10.39 6.27 11.78
CA TYR A 103 11.30 7.14 12.49
C TYR A 103 11.84 8.26 11.58
N LEU A 104 12.38 7.90 10.42
CA LEU A 104 12.92 8.86 9.45
C LEU A 104 11.83 9.76 8.90
N LEU A 105 10.65 9.20 8.60
CA LEU A 105 9.49 9.95 8.14
C LEU A 105 9.11 11.03 9.15
N ASN A 106 9.12 10.73 10.45
CA ASN A 106 8.84 11.72 11.50
C ASN A 106 9.84 12.88 11.53
N LEU A 107 11.10 12.67 11.14
CA LEU A 107 12.11 13.74 11.04
C LEU A 107 11.80 14.73 9.90
N LEU A 108 11.04 14.29 8.90
CA LEU A 108 10.67 15.09 7.72
C LEU A 108 9.35 15.86 7.91
N VAL A 109 8.69 15.70 9.06
CA VAL A 109 7.41 16.32 9.39
C VAL A 109 7.63 17.60 10.19
N ILE A 110 6.85 18.64 9.91
CA ILE A 110 6.89 19.91 10.65
C ILE A 110 6.37 19.77 12.10
N ASP A 111 6.73 20.75 12.93
CA ASP A 111 6.21 20.88 14.29
C ASP A 111 4.67 20.83 14.34
N GLY A 112 4.12 20.24 15.40
CA GLY A 112 2.66 20.06 15.58
C GLY A 112 2.08 18.80 14.93
N PHE A 113 2.84 18.15 14.03
CA PHE A 113 2.49 16.89 13.37
C PHE A 113 3.45 15.73 13.66
N HIS A 114 4.47 15.93 14.51
CA HIS A 114 5.36 14.86 14.95
C HIS A 114 4.61 13.68 15.58
N PHE A 115 5.18 12.48 15.42
CA PHE A 115 4.66 11.21 15.89
C PHE A 115 5.80 10.27 16.33
N SER A 116 5.51 9.32 17.21
CA SER A 116 6.54 8.42 17.79
C SER A 116 6.74 7.10 17.02
N GLY A 117 5.90 6.86 16.02
CA GLY A 117 5.88 5.66 15.20
C GLY A 117 4.48 5.39 14.65
N ARG A 118 4.32 4.29 13.92
CA ARG A 118 3.01 3.96 13.32
C ARG A 118 2.01 3.51 14.38
N SER A 119 0.94 4.29 14.58
CA SER A 119 -0.19 3.92 15.45
C SER A 119 -1.44 3.57 14.63
N ARG A 120 -2.00 2.37 14.87
CA ARG A 120 -3.28 1.96 14.27
C ARG A 120 -4.46 2.65 14.97
N ARG A 121 -5.69 2.27 14.64
CA ARG A 121 -6.90 2.91 15.15
C ARG A 121 -7.16 2.56 16.63
N PRO A 122 -7.51 3.53 17.48
CA PRO A 122 -7.50 4.97 17.22
C PRO A 122 -6.09 5.56 17.27
N ALA A 123 -5.82 6.56 16.41
CA ALA A 123 -4.54 7.26 16.42
C ALA A 123 -4.51 8.32 17.52
N LEU A 124 -3.33 8.49 18.12
CA LEU A 124 -3.09 9.45 19.19
C LEU A 124 -2.36 10.71 18.70
N ASP A 125 -2.08 10.80 17.40
CA ASP A 125 -1.42 11.92 16.77
C ASP A 125 -2.05 12.24 15.40
N LYS A 126 -1.91 13.50 14.97
CA LYS A 126 -2.55 14.04 13.77
C LYS A 126 -2.07 13.35 12.49
N PHE A 127 -0.77 13.03 12.42
CA PHE A 127 -0.14 12.44 11.23
C PHE A 127 -0.63 11.01 10.99
N ASN A 128 -0.65 10.17 12.04
CA ASN A 128 -1.22 8.83 11.97
C ASN A 128 -2.73 8.84 11.69
N THR A 129 -3.47 9.88 12.10
CA THR A 129 -4.88 10.06 11.71
C THR A 129 -5.01 10.21 10.19
N LEU A 130 -4.15 11.01 9.56
CA LEU A 130 -4.11 11.15 8.09
C LEU A 130 -3.71 9.86 7.39
N LEU A 131 -2.63 9.20 7.84
CA LEU A 131 -2.18 7.92 7.28
C LEU A 131 -3.28 6.85 7.38
N ASN A 132 -3.93 6.74 8.54
CA ASN A 132 -5.04 5.82 8.76
C ASN A 132 -6.18 6.06 7.76
N PHE A 133 -6.55 7.33 7.54
CA PHE A 133 -7.63 7.67 6.64
C PHE A 133 -7.24 7.39 5.18
N GLY A 134 -6.05 7.83 4.75
CA GLY A 134 -5.53 7.58 3.40
C GLY A 134 -5.38 6.09 3.07
N TYR A 135 -4.84 5.29 4.00
CA TYR A 135 -4.76 3.84 3.82
C TYR A 135 -6.13 3.18 3.73
N SER A 136 -7.16 3.74 4.36
CA SER A 136 -8.52 3.20 4.26
C SER A 136 -9.14 3.47 2.89
N ILE A 137 -8.87 4.64 2.31
CA ILE A 137 -9.25 4.97 0.93
C ILE A 137 -8.53 4.03 -0.04
N LEU A 138 -7.21 3.89 0.11
CA LEU A 138 -6.37 3.05 -0.76
C LEU A 138 -6.79 1.57 -0.69
N TYR A 139 -7.05 1.05 0.51
CA TYR A 139 -7.59 -0.30 0.72
C TYR A 139 -8.93 -0.50 0.00
N SER A 140 -9.83 0.49 0.06
CA SER A 140 -11.12 0.45 -0.65
C SER A 140 -10.95 0.44 -2.17
N CYS A 141 -9.98 1.19 -2.71
CA CYS A 141 -9.63 1.14 -4.13
C CYS A 141 -9.17 -0.27 -4.55
N PHE A 142 -8.27 -0.89 -3.78
CA PHE A 142 -7.79 -2.24 -4.06
C PHE A 142 -8.89 -3.29 -3.95
N MET A 143 -9.76 -3.21 -2.94
CA MET A 143 -10.93 -4.09 -2.86
C MET A 143 -11.81 -3.99 -4.12
N GLY A 144 -12.03 -2.77 -4.61
CA GLY A 144 -12.77 -2.52 -5.84
C GLY A 144 -12.09 -3.08 -7.09
N LEU A 145 -10.79 -2.87 -7.24
CA LEU A 145 -10.02 -3.35 -8.40
C LEU A 145 -9.86 -4.87 -8.42
N ILE A 146 -9.66 -5.50 -7.27
CA ILE A 146 -9.58 -6.97 -7.13
C ILE A 146 -10.92 -7.58 -7.56
N ARG A 147 -12.03 -7.05 -7.05
CA ARG A 147 -13.39 -7.49 -7.45
C ARG A 147 -13.65 -7.24 -8.93
N LYS A 148 -13.29 -6.06 -9.45
CA LYS A 148 -13.40 -5.73 -10.89
C LYS A 148 -12.72 -6.77 -11.77
N ASN A 149 -11.55 -7.25 -11.36
CA ASN A 149 -10.76 -8.22 -12.11
C ASN A 149 -11.15 -9.68 -11.85
N GLY A 150 -12.07 -9.95 -10.92
CA GLY A 150 -12.64 -11.27 -10.66
C GLY A 150 -11.89 -12.11 -9.63
N LEU A 151 -10.90 -11.55 -8.95
CA LEU A 151 -10.12 -12.27 -7.93
C LEU A 151 -10.85 -12.32 -6.59
N SER A 152 -10.54 -13.33 -5.78
CA SER A 152 -10.97 -13.41 -4.38
C SER A 152 -10.09 -12.52 -3.51
N LEU A 153 -10.73 -11.81 -2.58
CA LEU A 153 -10.09 -10.96 -1.58
C LEU A 153 -9.34 -11.76 -0.49
N GLY A 154 -9.71 -13.03 -0.32
CA GLY A 154 -9.30 -13.87 0.79
C GLY A 154 -8.00 -14.65 0.58
N PHE A 155 -7.42 -14.66 -0.62
CA PHE A 155 -6.11 -15.30 -0.85
C PHE A 155 -5.01 -14.25 -0.79
N GLY A 156 -4.46 -14.05 0.41
CA GLY A 156 -3.32 -13.18 0.66
C GLY A 156 -2.00 -13.83 0.26
N VAL A 157 -1.04 -12.97 -0.09
CA VAL A 157 0.34 -13.29 -0.43
C VAL A 157 1.16 -13.50 0.84
N MET A 158 1.16 -12.47 1.71
CA MET A 158 1.94 -12.45 2.95
C MET A 158 1.02 -12.55 4.16
N HIS A 159 -0.18 -11.95 4.07
CA HIS A 159 -1.12 -11.92 5.18
C HIS A 159 -2.05 -13.13 5.18
N GLN A 160 -2.14 -13.78 6.34
CA GLN A 160 -3.07 -14.89 6.55
C GLN A 160 -4.50 -14.38 6.70
N PRO A 161 -5.50 -15.06 6.10
CA PRO A 161 -6.90 -14.69 6.23
C PRO A 161 -7.33 -14.73 7.71
N HIS A 162 -7.92 -13.64 8.17
CA HIS A 162 -8.56 -13.57 9.48
C HIS A 162 -9.83 -12.73 9.34
N ASP A 163 -10.90 -13.20 9.97
CA ASP A 163 -12.22 -12.59 9.93
C ASP A 163 -12.70 -12.29 8.49
N HIS A 164 -13.21 -11.09 8.24
CA HIS A 164 -13.67 -10.60 6.94
C HIS A 164 -12.65 -9.66 6.26
N HIS A 165 -11.38 -9.74 6.65
CA HIS A 165 -10.34 -8.86 6.13
C HIS A 165 -9.92 -9.27 4.71
N ALA A 166 -9.88 -8.31 3.78
CA ALA A 166 -9.42 -8.52 2.41
C ALA A 166 -7.88 -8.52 2.37
N VAL A 167 -7.30 -9.64 2.79
CA VAL A 167 -5.84 -9.80 2.90
C VAL A 167 -5.09 -9.49 1.60
N LEU A 168 -5.66 -9.87 0.44
CA LEU A 168 -5.02 -9.55 -0.85
C LEU A 168 -5.00 -8.03 -1.10
N ALA A 169 -6.04 -7.30 -0.68
CA ALA A 169 -6.06 -5.85 -0.82
C ALA A 169 -4.98 -5.22 0.07
N SER A 170 -4.79 -5.74 1.29
CA SER A 170 -3.72 -5.31 2.19
C SER A 170 -2.34 -5.61 1.61
N ASP A 171 -2.12 -6.76 1.01
CA ASP A 171 -0.84 -7.09 0.37
C ASP A 171 -0.53 -6.19 -0.81
N LEU A 172 -1.47 -6.05 -1.77
CA LEU A 172 -1.21 -5.30 -2.99
C LEU A 172 -1.07 -3.79 -2.75
N MET A 173 -1.78 -3.25 -1.75
CA MET A 173 -1.67 -1.83 -1.43
C MET A 173 -0.33 -1.45 -0.79
N GLU A 174 0.44 -2.41 -0.26
CA GLU A 174 1.72 -2.13 0.42
C GLU A 174 2.68 -1.34 -0.47
N GLU A 175 2.77 -1.67 -1.75
CA GLU A 175 3.64 -0.98 -2.71
C GLU A 175 3.24 0.49 -2.94
N TRP A 176 1.96 0.80 -2.72
CA TRP A 176 1.34 2.09 -3.05
C TRP A 176 1.15 3.01 -1.84
N ARG A 177 1.30 2.50 -0.62
CA ARG A 177 1.27 3.32 0.61
C ARG A 177 2.21 4.52 0.52
N PRO A 178 3.53 4.35 0.27
CA PRO A 178 4.45 5.48 0.17
C PRO A 178 4.13 6.40 -1.02
N VAL A 179 3.75 5.83 -2.16
CA VAL A 179 3.58 6.56 -3.43
C VAL A 179 2.34 7.45 -3.44
N ILE A 180 1.24 6.97 -2.86
CA ILE A 180 -0.06 7.65 -2.92
C ILE A 180 -0.37 8.33 -1.60
N VAL A 181 -0.29 7.60 -0.49
CA VAL A 181 -0.79 8.10 0.80
C VAL A 181 0.28 8.90 1.50
N ASP A 182 1.45 8.33 1.75
CA ASP A 182 2.46 8.98 2.58
C ASP A 182 2.98 10.25 1.90
N ASP A 183 3.20 10.21 0.58
CA ASP A 183 3.51 11.37 -0.26
C ASP A 183 2.45 12.49 -0.16
N THR A 184 1.16 12.15 -0.26
CA THR A 184 0.08 13.13 -0.12
C THR A 184 0.06 13.73 1.28
N VAL A 185 0.24 12.91 2.32
CA VAL A 185 0.23 13.35 3.71
C VAL A 185 1.39 14.30 3.99
N LEU A 186 2.62 13.91 3.63
CA LEU A 186 3.79 14.76 3.76
C LEU A 186 3.62 16.07 2.99
N GLY A 187 3.16 15.99 1.74
CA GLY A 187 2.93 17.17 0.91
C GLY A 187 1.94 18.15 1.53
N LEU A 188 0.79 17.65 2.02
CA LEU A 188 -0.22 18.49 2.68
C LEU A 188 0.31 19.17 3.95
N VAL A 189 1.00 18.40 4.79
CA VAL A 189 1.50 18.86 6.09
C VAL A 189 2.63 19.87 5.88
N ASN A 190 3.61 19.56 5.03
CA ASN A 190 4.76 20.44 4.80
C ASN A 190 4.40 21.72 4.04
N ARG A 191 3.37 21.70 3.17
CA ARG A 191 2.82 22.91 2.54
C ARG A 191 1.82 23.65 3.43
N GLN A 192 1.57 23.17 4.65
CA GLN A 192 0.62 23.75 5.60
C GLN A 192 -0.80 23.91 5.02
N GLU A 193 -1.19 23.01 4.11
CA GLU A 193 -2.54 22.96 3.55
C GLU A 193 -3.50 22.29 4.54
N ILE A 194 -2.97 21.42 5.41
CA ILE A 194 -3.70 20.85 6.55
C ILE A 194 -3.04 21.30 7.86
N LEU A 195 -3.83 22.01 8.68
CA LEU A 195 -3.41 22.63 9.92
C LEU A 195 -3.94 21.89 11.15
N GLU A 196 -3.43 22.25 12.33
CA GLU A 196 -3.84 21.64 13.61
C GLU A 196 -5.34 21.82 13.91
N GLU A 197 -5.94 22.93 13.49
CA GLU A 197 -7.38 23.22 13.65
C GLU A 197 -8.30 22.29 12.86
N HIS A 198 -7.76 21.57 11.88
CA HIS A 198 -8.50 20.55 11.14
C HIS A 198 -8.61 19.22 11.90
N PHE A 199 -8.18 19.18 13.16
CA PHE A 199 -8.25 18.03 14.03
C PHE A 199 -9.00 18.34 15.33
N VAL A 200 -9.63 17.31 15.87
CA VAL A 200 -10.30 17.35 17.17
C VAL A 200 -9.85 16.16 18.00
N GLU A 201 -9.39 16.45 19.22
CA GLU A 201 -9.10 15.44 20.22
C GLU A 201 -10.39 15.03 20.94
N LYS A 202 -10.58 13.72 21.07
CA LYS A 202 -11.68 13.09 21.81
C LYS A 202 -11.09 12.07 22.78
N GLU A 203 -11.92 11.54 23.69
CA GLU A 203 -11.50 10.55 24.70
C GLU A 203 -10.72 9.37 24.10
N ASP A 204 -11.12 8.92 22.90
CA ASP A 204 -10.53 7.75 22.25
C ASP A 204 -9.38 8.09 21.29
N GLY A 205 -9.05 9.36 21.02
CA GLY A 205 -7.95 9.74 20.13
C GLY A 205 -8.24 10.97 19.26
N ILE A 206 -7.45 11.15 18.21
CA ILE A 206 -7.50 12.34 17.34
C ILE A 206 -8.24 12.05 16.04
N PHE A 207 -9.20 12.90 15.69
CA PHE A 207 -10.05 12.78 14.51
C PHE A 207 -9.97 14.02 13.63
N LEU A 208 -10.21 13.87 12.33
CA LEU A 208 -10.37 15.02 11.44
C LEU A 208 -11.71 15.72 11.68
N THR A 209 -11.72 17.04 11.57
CA THR A 209 -12.93 17.83 11.42
C THR A 209 -13.55 17.61 10.04
N PRO A 210 -14.83 17.99 9.80
CA PRO A 210 -15.43 17.91 8.47
C PRO A 210 -14.61 18.64 7.39
N GLU A 211 -14.04 19.80 7.72
CA GLU A 211 -13.16 20.56 6.83
C GLU A 211 -11.84 19.82 6.56
N GLY A 212 -11.22 19.25 7.59
CA GLY A 212 -10.04 18.40 7.44
C GLY A 212 -10.29 17.17 6.55
N ILE A 213 -11.47 16.55 6.66
CA ILE A 213 -11.89 15.46 5.78
C ILE A 213 -12.01 15.95 4.34
N GLU A 214 -12.59 17.12 4.09
CA GLU A 214 -12.74 17.68 2.75
C GLU A 214 -11.40 17.98 2.10
N ILE A 215 -10.51 18.69 2.80
CA ILE A 215 -9.15 19.03 2.34
C ILE A 215 -8.39 17.74 1.99
N PHE A 216 -8.34 16.79 2.92
CA PHE A 216 -7.61 15.55 2.72
C PHE A 216 -8.21 14.70 1.58
N SER A 217 -9.54 14.61 1.51
CA SER A 217 -10.21 13.83 0.46
C SER A 217 -10.00 14.43 -0.93
N ARG A 218 -9.93 15.77 -1.05
CA ARG A 218 -9.60 16.45 -2.30
C ARG A 218 -8.17 16.12 -2.73
N ALA A 219 -7.20 16.26 -1.85
CA ALA A 219 -5.79 15.96 -2.16
C ALA A 219 -5.59 14.50 -2.56
N MET A 220 -6.19 13.56 -1.83
CA MET A 220 -6.17 12.14 -2.18
C MET A 220 -6.79 11.87 -3.56
N ARG A 221 -7.91 12.54 -3.89
CA ARG A 221 -8.53 12.41 -5.21
C ARG A 221 -7.62 12.94 -6.31
N GLU A 222 -7.03 14.11 -6.11
CA GLU A 222 -6.09 14.71 -7.06
C GLU A 222 -4.90 13.79 -7.30
N ARG A 223 -4.27 13.25 -6.24
CA ARG A 223 -3.18 12.28 -6.36
C ARG A 223 -3.59 11.00 -7.10
N ILE A 224 -4.78 10.47 -6.81
CA ILE A 224 -5.30 9.27 -7.48
C ILE A 224 -5.54 9.49 -8.99
N LEU A 225 -5.97 10.69 -9.37
CA LEU A 225 -6.28 11.06 -10.76
C LEU A 225 -5.05 11.63 -11.51
N GLU A 226 -3.98 11.94 -10.79
CA GLU A 226 -2.75 12.45 -11.37
C GLU A 226 -2.14 11.44 -12.35
N ILE A 227 -1.75 11.94 -13.53
CA ILE A 227 -1.05 11.16 -14.55
C ILE A 227 0.45 11.19 -14.24
N HIS A 228 1.01 10.08 -13.77
CA HIS A 228 2.40 9.97 -13.34
C HIS A 228 3.07 8.69 -13.90
N HIS A 229 4.40 8.62 -13.82
CA HIS A 229 5.14 7.39 -14.09
C HIS A 229 5.09 6.49 -12.86
N TYR A 230 4.51 5.30 -12.99
CA TYR A 230 4.32 4.35 -11.88
C TYR A 230 4.96 2.98 -12.13
N VAL A 231 5.56 2.77 -13.30
CA VAL A 231 6.14 1.50 -13.74
C VAL A 231 7.50 1.80 -14.36
N GLU A 232 8.56 1.18 -13.84
CA GLU A 232 9.95 1.49 -14.22
C GLU A 232 10.25 1.29 -15.70
N LEU A 233 9.83 0.14 -16.24
CA LEU A 233 10.11 -0.26 -17.61
C LEU A 233 9.14 0.33 -18.64
N ASP A 234 8.11 1.04 -18.19
CA ASP A 234 7.11 1.67 -19.04
C ASP A 234 7.27 3.20 -19.05
N LYS A 235 7.60 3.75 -20.21
CA LYS A 235 7.74 5.20 -20.40
C LYS A 235 6.42 5.93 -20.46
N ASN A 236 5.28 5.24 -20.42
CA ASN A 236 3.98 5.87 -20.40
C ASN A 236 3.63 6.39 -18.99
N ARG A 237 2.69 7.33 -18.96
CA ARG A 237 2.14 7.88 -17.72
C ARG A 237 0.69 7.49 -17.59
N TYR A 238 0.29 7.12 -16.38
CA TYR A 238 -1.04 6.64 -16.09
C TYR A 238 -1.57 7.23 -14.79
N THR A 239 -2.87 7.14 -14.58
CA THR A 239 -3.44 7.37 -13.25
C THR A 239 -3.12 6.20 -12.32
N PHE A 240 -3.16 6.43 -11.02
CA PHE A 240 -2.98 5.36 -10.02
C PHE A 240 -3.93 4.19 -10.27
N LEU A 241 -5.23 4.47 -10.49
CA LEU A 241 -6.23 3.42 -10.69
C LEU A 241 -5.94 2.55 -11.93
N TYR A 242 -5.40 3.14 -13.00
CA TYR A 242 -5.00 2.37 -14.17
C TYR A 242 -3.78 1.51 -13.87
N ALA A 243 -2.74 2.08 -13.25
CA ALA A 243 -1.51 1.35 -12.94
C ALA A 243 -1.75 0.20 -11.94
N ALA A 244 -2.56 0.43 -10.90
CA ALA A 244 -2.99 -0.61 -9.96
C ALA A 244 -3.86 -1.70 -10.64
N ASP A 245 -4.69 -1.34 -11.63
CA ASP A 245 -5.41 -2.32 -12.44
C ASP A 245 -4.45 -3.19 -13.28
N GLN A 246 -3.36 -2.62 -13.80
CA GLN A 246 -2.33 -3.38 -14.52
C GLN A 246 -1.52 -4.28 -13.60
N GLN A 247 -1.19 -3.84 -12.37
CA GLN A 247 -0.59 -4.67 -11.33
C GLN A 247 -1.45 -5.92 -11.09
N ILE A 248 -2.77 -5.77 -10.90
CA ILE A 248 -3.68 -6.90 -10.70
C ILE A 248 -3.78 -7.80 -11.95
N LYS A 249 -3.79 -7.24 -13.15
CA LYS A 249 -3.78 -8.04 -14.39
C LYS A 249 -2.48 -8.84 -14.54
N SER A 250 -1.35 -8.26 -14.15
CA SER A 250 -0.06 -8.95 -14.14
C SER A 250 -0.04 -10.10 -13.14
N LEU A 251 -0.65 -9.90 -11.97
CA LEU A 251 -0.85 -10.95 -10.98
C LEU A 251 -1.71 -12.10 -11.54
N ILE A 252 -2.79 -11.80 -12.26
CA ILE A 252 -3.60 -12.83 -12.92
C ILE A 252 -2.77 -13.65 -13.91
N ARG A 253 -1.97 -12.99 -14.77
CA ARG A 253 -1.06 -13.70 -15.70
C ARG A 253 -0.05 -14.58 -14.96
N SER A 254 0.49 -14.08 -13.85
CA SER A 254 1.43 -14.85 -13.02
C SER A 254 0.80 -16.12 -12.43
N PHE A 255 -0.49 -16.10 -12.09
CA PHE A 255 -1.21 -17.31 -11.63
C PHE A 255 -1.35 -18.36 -12.74
N GLU A 256 -1.61 -17.92 -13.97
CA GLU A 256 -1.75 -18.81 -15.13
C GLU A 256 -0.42 -19.45 -15.54
N ALA A 257 0.67 -18.68 -15.47
CA ALA A 257 2.02 -19.14 -15.77
C ALA A 257 2.69 -19.89 -14.60
N LEU A 258 2.20 -19.71 -13.37
CA LEU A 258 2.91 -20.05 -12.13
C LEU A 258 4.33 -19.48 -12.10
N ASP A 259 4.48 -18.27 -12.63
CA ASP A 259 5.76 -17.57 -12.73
C ASP A 259 5.66 -16.20 -12.08
N PRO A 260 6.35 -15.95 -10.94
CA PRO A 260 6.34 -14.65 -10.30
C PRO A 260 6.98 -13.54 -11.15
N ALA A 261 7.79 -13.87 -12.17
CA ALA A 261 8.40 -12.88 -13.05
C ALA A 261 7.37 -12.06 -13.84
N GLU A 262 6.21 -12.64 -14.13
CA GLU A 262 5.08 -11.98 -14.83
C GLU A 262 4.40 -10.89 -13.98
N TYR A 263 4.62 -10.88 -12.66
CA TYR A 263 4.11 -9.84 -11.78
C TYR A 263 4.91 -8.54 -11.94
N VAL A 264 4.18 -7.48 -12.26
CA VAL A 264 4.70 -6.12 -12.42
C VAL A 264 4.35 -5.32 -11.16
N SER A 265 5.39 -4.99 -10.39
CA SER A 265 5.29 -4.13 -9.21
C SER A 265 5.24 -2.65 -9.59
N SER A 266 4.76 -1.82 -8.69
CA SER A 266 4.86 -0.37 -8.81
C SER A 266 6.30 0.08 -8.53
N TYR A 267 6.75 1.09 -9.27
CA TYR A 267 8.04 1.71 -9.04
C TYR A 267 7.99 3.16 -9.50
N THR A 268 8.37 4.08 -8.62
CA THR A 268 8.41 5.52 -8.92
C THR A 268 9.82 6.12 -8.91
N GLY A 269 10.87 5.30 -8.91
CA GLY A 269 12.24 5.79 -8.96
C GLY A 269 12.57 6.49 -10.29
N GLY A 270 13.06 7.73 -10.17
CA GLY A 270 13.48 8.56 -11.29
C GLY A 270 14.68 7.95 -12.01
N GLY A 271 14.65 7.97 -13.34
CA GLY A 271 15.66 7.36 -14.18
C GLY A 271 17.09 7.81 -13.86
N LYS A 272 17.98 6.84 -13.65
CA LYS A 272 19.22 6.70 -14.45
C LYS A 272 20.06 5.50 -14.06
N ASP A 273 19.87 4.91 -12.89
CA ASP A 273 20.64 3.74 -12.49
C ASP A 273 19.69 2.57 -12.27
N GLY A 274 19.48 1.80 -13.34
CA GLY A 274 18.81 0.51 -13.29
C GLY A 274 19.59 -0.41 -12.36
N LEU A 275 19.14 -0.49 -11.11
CA LEU A 275 19.57 -1.45 -10.11
C LEU A 275 18.32 -2.07 -9.50
N LEU A 276 17.67 -2.88 -10.34
CA LEU A 276 17.08 -4.17 -10.01
C LEU A 276 17.65 -5.20 -10.99
#